data_AF-A0A7C8DRP0-F1
#
_entry.id   AF-A0A7C8DRP0-F1
#
_cell.length_a   1.000
_cell.length_b   1.000
_cell.length_c   1.000
_cell.angle_alpha   90.00
_cell.angle_beta   90.00
_cell.angle_gamma   90.00
#
_symmetry.space_group_name_H-M   'P 1'
#
loop_
_entity.id
_entity.type
_entity.pdbx_description
1 polymer ?
#
loop_
_entity_poly.entity_id
_entity_poly.type
_entity_poly.pdbx_seq_one_letter_code
_entity_poly.pdbx_strand_id
1 'polypeptide(L)'
;MSTTVEQTTAQTTELDRLINREEVLQICYWYQGESFGDEYSPPILNTFLNCQPEAIEEALIELCKTGYLRLVKGSSSSYKFTPKGKKEGGRLFADSFADLQKASHGECAAGCCDGDDHSQCGDACALH
;
A
#
# COMPACT_ATOMS: atom_id res chain seq x y z
N MET A 1 47.47 0.47 5.65
CA MET A 1 46.60 -0.58 6.19
C MET A 1 45.27 -0.40 5.51
N SER A 2 45.07 -1.11 4.40
CA SER A 2 43.87 -1.01 3.58
C SER A 2 42.75 -1.78 4.29
N THR A 3 41.75 -1.06 4.77
CA THR A 3 40.49 -1.65 5.20
C THR A 3 39.72 -2.07 3.96
N THR A 4 39.67 -3.38 3.74
CA THR A 4 38.81 -4.04 2.77
C THR A 4 37.52 -4.46 3.46
N VAL A 5 36.41 -4.46 2.70
CA VAL A 5 35.11 -5.14 2.92
C VAL A 5 34.22 -4.45 3.97
N GLU A 6 32.96 -4.09 3.72
CA GLU A 6 31.83 -4.92 3.25
C GLU A 6 30.92 -4.21 2.24
N GLN A 7 30.78 -4.81 1.04
CA GLN A 7 29.61 -4.61 0.20
C GLN A 7 28.54 -5.60 0.66
N THR A 8 27.63 -5.15 1.51
CA THR A 8 26.45 -5.93 1.91
C THR A 8 25.46 -5.94 0.75
N THR A 9 25.44 -7.02 -0.04
CA THR A 9 24.27 -7.36 -0.83
C THR A 9 23.20 -7.80 0.15
N ALA A 10 22.25 -6.90 0.44
CA ALA A 10 21.16 -7.17 1.37
C ALA A 10 20.42 -8.44 0.94
N GLN A 11 20.50 -9.49 1.76
CA GLN A 11 19.72 -10.70 1.56
C GLN A 11 18.26 -10.35 1.84
N THR A 12 17.44 -10.22 0.81
CA THR A 12 15.98 -10.05 0.96
C THR A 12 15.43 -11.27 1.70
N THR A 13 14.82 -11.06 2.86
CA THR A 13 14.23 -12.16 3.63
C THR A 13 12.90 -12.61 3.01
N GLU A 14 12.43 -13.80 3.33
CA GLU A 14 11.09 -14.26 2.91
C GLU A 14 9.97 -13.33 3.41
N LEU A 15 10.19 -12.66 4.55
CA LEU A 15 9.28 -11.64 5.07
C LEU A 15 9.28 -10.40 4.17
N ASP A 16 10.45 -9.89 3.78
CA ASP A 16 10.57 -8.75 2.87
C ASP A 16 9.90 -9.04 1.54
N ARG A 17 10.08 -10.26 1.01
CA ARG A 17 9.45 -10.69 -0.24
C ARG A 17 7.92 -10.71 -0.14
N LEU A 18 7.37 -11.16 1.00
CA LEU A 18 5.93 -11.12 1.25
C LEU A 18 5.41 -9.68 1.34
N ILE A 19 6.11 -8.81 2.07
CA ILE A 19 5.77 -7.39 2.20
C ILE A 19 5.77 -6.71 0.82
N ASN A 20 6.87 -6.83 0.07
CA ASN A 20 7.01 -6.25 -1.26
C ASN A 20 5.88 -6.68 -2.20
N ARG A 21 5.49 -7.96 -2.14
CA ARG A 21 4.38 -8.50 -2.95
C ARG A 21 3.05 -7.84 -2.59
N GLU A 22 2.77 -7.67 -1.31
CA GLU A 22 1.52 -7.07 -0.83
C GLU A 22 1.48 -5.57 -1.13
N GLU A 23 2.59 -4.85 -0.92
CA GLU A 23 2.71 -3.42 -1.26
C GLU A 23 2.55 -3.19 -2.77
N VAL A 24 3.16 -4.02 -3.61
CA VAL A 24 2.99 -3.96 -5.08
C VAL A 24 1.53 -4.18 -5.46
N LEU A 25 0.85 -5.16 -4.84
CA LEU A 25 -0.55 -5.43 -5.14
C LEU A 25 -1.47 -4.28 -4.68
N GLN A 26 -1.17 -3.70 -3.52
CA GLN A 26 -1.90 -2.58 -2.95
C GLN A 26 -1.72 -1.31 -3.80
N ILE A 27 -0.49 -0.98 -4.22
CA ILE A 27 -0.24 0.22 -5.03
C ILE A 27 -0.88 0.12 -6.41
N CYS A 28 -0.94 -1.08 -7.01
CA CYS A 28 -1.65 -1.28 -8.28
C CYS A 28 -3.15 -0.99 -8.14
N TYR A 29 -3.75 -1.36 -7.00
CA TYR A 29 -5.15 -1.09 -6.70
C TYR A 29 -5.40 0.41 -6.52
N TRP A 30 -4.56 1.07 -5.74
CA TRP A 30 -4.61 2.53 -5.55
C TRP A 30 -4.43 3.27 -6.88
N TYR A 31 -3.41 2.93 -7.67
CA TYR A 31 -3.11 3.53 -8.97
C TYR A 31 -4.30 3.49 -9.93
N GLN A 32 -5.01 2.36 -9.97
CA GLN A 32 -6.23 2.24 -10.77
C GLN A 32 -7.40 3.04 -10.18
N GLY A 33 -7.52 3.12 -8.85
CA GLY A 33 -8.52 3.93 -8.15
C GLY A 33 -8.38 5.43 -8.45
N GLU A 34 -7.15 5.92 -8.56
CA GLU A 34 -6.82 7.29 -8.94
C GLU A 34 -6.94 7.57 -10.45
N SER A 35 -7.37 6.58 -11.25
CA SER A 35 -7.54 6.71 -12.70
C SER A 35 -6.26 6.99 -13.49
N PHE A 36 -5.08 6.63 -12.96
CA PHE A 36 -3.82 6.74 -13.73
C PHE A 36 -3.69 5.69 -14.85
N GLY A 37 -4.45 4.60 -14.76
CA GLY A 37 -4.51 3.56 -15.78
C GLY A 37 -4.79 2.18 -15.20
N ASP A 38 -4.85 1.18 -16.07
CA ASP A 38 -5.01 -0.23 -15.70
C ASP A 38 -3.78 -1.09 -16.03
N GLU A 39 -2.70 -0.49 -16.53
CA GLU A 39 -1.44 -1.15 -16.88
C GLU A 39 -0.31 -0.75 -15.93
N TYR A 40 0.29 -1.76 -15.29
CA TYR A 40 1.36 -1.60 -14.32
C TYR A 40 2.68 -2.04 -14.95
N SER A 41 3.71 -1.22 -14.84
CA SER A 41 5.07 -1.59 -15.25
C SER A 41 6.06 -1.27 -14.13
N PRO A 42 7.17 -2.01 -14.01
CA PRO A 42 8.18 -1.74 -12.98
C PRO A 42 8.63 -0.26 -12.93
N PRO A 43 8.90 0.42 -14.08
CA PRO A 43 9.29 1.84 -14.06
C PRO A 43 8.24 2.77 -13.45
N ILE A 44 6.95 2.48 -13.65
CA ILE A 44 5.86 3.28 -13.07
C ILE A 44 5.77 3.01 -11.56
N LEU A 45 5.83 1.75 -11.14
CA LEU A 45 5.69 1.40 -9.73
C LEU A 45 6.87 1.89 -8.88
N ASN A 46 8.07 1.94 -9.46
CA ASN A 46 9.27 2.50 -8.83
C ASN A 46 9.10 3.95 -8.34
N THR A 47 8.17 4.73 -8.91
CA THR A 47 7.96 6.13 -8.47
C THR A 47 7.13 6.23 -7.19
N PHE A 48 6.45 5.15 -6.79
CA PHE A 48 5.52 5.14 -5.66
C PHE A 48 5.96 4.22 -4.52
N LEU A 49 6.79 3.22 -4.81
CA LEU A 49 7.26 2.24 -3.84
C LEU A 49 8.67 2.57 -3.35
N ASN A 50 8.92 2.33 -2.07
CA ASN A 50 10.23 2.53 -1.43
C ASN A 50 11.11 1.26 -1.44
N CYS A 51 10.84 0.30 -2.33
CA CYS A 51 11.61 -0.93 -2.45
C CYS A 51 12.53 -0.94 -3.68
N GLN A 52 13.47 -1.89 -3.71
CA GLN A 52 14.43 -1.99 -4.81
C GLN A 52 13.72 -2.39 -6.12
N PRO A 53 14.15 -1.86 -7.29
CA PRO A 53 13.53 -2.18 -8.58
C PRO A 53 13.40 -3.68 -8.84
N GLU A 54 14.43 -4.45 -8.46
CA GLU A 54 14.46 -5.91 -8.61
C GLU A 54 13.35 -6.59 -7.79
N ALA A 55 13.07 -6.09 -6.58
CA ALA A 55 12.02 -6.62 -5.72
C ALA A 55 10.62 -6.37 -6.31
N ILE A 56 10.42 -5.24 -6.99
CA ILE A 56 9.18 -4.91 -7.69
C ILE A 56 8.97 -5.83 -8.88
N GLU A 57 10.02 -6.08 -9.65
CA GLU A 57 9.98 -7.03 -10.77
C GLU A 57 9.65 -8.45 -10.30
N GLU A 58 10.33 -8.93 -9.27
CA GLU A 58 10.09 -10.25 -8.68
C GLU A 58 8.65 -10.38 -8.15
N ALA A 59 8.15 -9.36 -7.45
CA ALA A 59 6.79 -9.32 -6.96
C ALA A 59 5.77 -9.37 -8.10
N LEU A 60 5.94 -8.58 -9.17
CA LEU A 60 5.06 -8.60 -10.34
C LEU A 60 5.04 -9.97 -11.03
N ILE A 61 6.20 -10.59 -11.18
CA ILE A 61 6.33 -11.93 -11.75
C ILE A 61 5.60 -12.97 -10.88
N GLU A 62 5.79 -12.91 -9.56
CA GLU A 62 5.11 -13.82 -8.62
C GLU A 62 3.59 -13.62 -8.62
N LEU A 63 3.12 -12.37 -8.60
CA LEU A 63 1.70 -12.03 -8.69
C LEU A 63 1.08 -12.49 -10.00
N CYS A 64 1.85 -12.46 -11.10
CA CYS A 64 1.42 -13.03 -12.37
C CYS A 64 1.34 -14.57 -12.31
N LYS A 65 2.33 -15.24 -11.73
CA LYS A 65 2.35 -16.71 -11.56
C LYS A 65 1.22 -17.23 -10.67
N THR A 66 0.88 -16.48 -9.63
CA THR A 66 -0.19 -16.80 -8.67
C THR A 66 -1.60 -16.39 -9.13
N GLY A 67 -1.69 -15.78 -10.32
CA GLY A 67 -2.94 -15.44 -10.99
C GLY A 67 -3.63 -14.20 -10.45
N TYR A 68 -2.93 -13.33 -9.73
CA TYR A 68 -3.44 -12.01 -9.33
C TYR A 68 -3.30 -11.00 -10.46
N LEU A 69 -2.18 -11.05 -11.19
CA LEU A 69 -1.93 -10.23 -12.37
C LEU A 69 -1.88 -11.09 -13.63
N ARG A 70 -2.02 -10.44 -14.79
CA ARG A 70 -1.79 -11.02 -16.10
C ARG A 70 -0.80 -10.14 -16.86
N LEU A 71 0.23 -10.77 -17.42
CA LEU A 71 1.14 -10.11 -18.34
C LEU A 71 0.41 -9.71 -19.63
N VAL A 72 0.51 -8.43 -19.99
CA VAL A 72 0.09 -7.89 -21.28
C VAL A 72 1.28 -7.98 -22.22
N LYS A 73 1.10 -8.67 -23.34
CA LYS A 73 2.13 -8.74 -24.38
C LYS A 73 2.09 -7.45 -25.19
N GLY A 74 3.10 -6.61 -25.02
CA GLY A 74 3.33 -5.38 -25.77
C GLY A 74 4.83 -5.10 -25.92
N SER A 75 5.19 -3.86 -26.29
CA SER A 75 6.58 -3.42 -26.44
C SER A 75 7.35 -3.37 -25.11
N SER A 76 6.63 -3.33 -23.99
CA SER A 76 7.17 -3.37 -22.63
C SER A 76 6.38 -4.39 -21.79
N SER A 77 7.07 -5.01 -20.81
CA SER A 77 6.45 -5.94 -19.85
C SER A 77 5.51 -5.18 -18.92
N SER A 78 4.22 -5.12 -19.30
CA SER A 78 3.16 -4.48 -18.53
C SER A 78 2.21 -5.53 -17.97
N TYR A 79 1.56 -5.23 -16.85
CA TYR A 79 0.68 -6.15 -16.12
C TYR A 79 -0.71 -5.53 -15.94
N LYS A 80 -1.76 -6.35 -15.99
CA LYS A 80 -3.14 -5.96 -15.66
C LYS A 80 -3.68 -6.80 -14.53
N PHE A 81 -4.61 -6.25 -13.76
CA PHE A 81 -5.35 -7.03 -12.78
C PHE A 81 -6.16 -8.14 -13.42
N THR A 82 -6.18 -9.29 -12.75
CA THR A 82 -7.28 -10.24 -12.86
C THR A 82 -8.40 -9.86 -11.88
N PRO A 83 -9.62 -10.41 -12.01
CA PRO A 83 -10.67 -10.20 -11.01
C PRO A 83 -10.25 -10.62 -9.60
N LYS A 84 -9.45 -11.69 -9.48
CA LYS A 84 -8.88 -12.16 -8.21
C LYS A 84 -7.91 -11.13 -7.62
N GLY A 85 -6.99 -10.62 -8.43
CA GLY A 85 -6.02 -9.59 -8.02
C GLY A 85 -6.69 -8.30 -7.58
N LYS A 86 -7.69 -7.83 -8.33
CA LYS A 86 -8.40 -6.60 -7.97
C LYS A 86 -9.12 -6.72 -6.63
N LYS A 87 -9.76 -7.86 -6.38
CA LYS A 87 -10.41 -8.15 -5.09
C LYS A 87 -9.40 -8.17 -3.94
N GLU A 88 -8.27 -8.85 -4.14
CA GLU A 88 -7.25 -8.99 -3.10
C GLU A 88 -6.52 -7.68 -2.81
N GLY A 89 -6.14 -6.93 -3.84
CA GLY A 89 -5.55 -5.59 -3.69
C GLY A 89 -6.49 -4.63 -2.96
N GLY A 90 -7.79 -4.68 -3.25
CA GLY A 90 -8.80 -3.90 -2.52
C GLY A 90 -8.97 -4.35 -1.06
N ARG A 91 -8.86 -5.66 -0.78
CA ARG A 91 -8.87 -6.18 0.60
C ARG A 91 -7.67 -5.67 1.39
N LEU A 92 -6.46 -5.79 0.83
CA LEU A 92 -5.23 -5.31 1.47
C LEU A 92 -5.26 -3.80 1.69
N PHE A 93 -5.72 -3.05 0.68
CA PHE A 93 -5.90 -1.60 0.81
C PHE A 93 -6.90 -1.26 1.91
N ALA A 94 -8.07 -1.91 1.94
CA ALA A 94 -9.06 -1.66 2.99
C ALA A 94 -8.51 -2.01 4.39
N ASP A 95 -7.75 -3.10 4.52
CA ASP A 95 -7.15 -3.53 5.79
C ASP A 95 -6.13 -2.51 6.32
N SER A 96 -5.21 -2.04 5.46
CA SER A 96 -4.19 -1.05 5.86
C SER A 96 -4.76 0.32 6.19
N PHE A 97 -5.95 0.67 5.68
CA PHE A 97 -6.62 1.94 5.94
C PHE A 97 -7.81 1.82 6.89
N ALA A 98 -8.14 0.61 7.37
CA ALA A 98 -9.28 0.37 8.25
C ALA A 98 -9.18 1.17 9.56
N ASP A 99 -7.96 1.34 10.09
CA ASP A 99 -7.73 2.13 11.30
C ASP A 99 -7.76 3.64 11.07
N LEU A 100 -7.52 4.11 9.83
CA LEU A 100 -7.61 5.53 9.46
C LEU A 100 -9.06 5.96 9.16
N GLN A 101 -9.94 5.00 8.87
CA GLN A 101 -11.37 5.22 8.63
C GLN A 101 -12.24 5.07 9.88
N LYS A 102 -11.71 4.48 10.96
CA LYS A 102 -12.33 4.62 12.28
C LYS A 102 -12.18 6.09 12.64
N ALA A 103 -13.29 6.80 12.74
CA ALA A 103 -13.31 8.16 13.26
C ALA A 103 -12.39 8.22 14.50
N SER A 104 -11.29 8.97 14.42
CA SER A 104 -10.55 9.34 15.61
C SER A 104 -11.57 9.93 16.57
N HIS A 105 -11.57 9.46 17.82
CA HIS A 105 -12.43 9.91 18.91
C HIS A 105 -12.31 11.44 19.12
N GLY A 106 -12.97 12.20 18.26
CA GLY A 106 -12.76 13.62 18.04
C GLY A 106 -13.72 14.22 17.01
N GLU A 107 -14.49 13.40 16.27
CA GLU A 107 -15.76 13.87 15.70
C GLU A 107 -16.76 14.04 16.84
N CYS A 108 -16.71 15.21 17.48
CA CYS A 108 -17.86 15.75 18.17
C CYS A 108 -19.05 15.70 17.21
N ALA A 109 -20.14 15.05 17.62
CA ALA A 109 -21.41 15.20 16.91
C ALA A 109 -21.69 16.70 16.72
N ALA A 110 -22.17 17.10 15.53
CA ALA A 110 -22.51 18.50 15.26
C ALA A 110 -23.44 19.02 16.37
N GLY A 111 -22.97 20.00 17.14
CA GLY A 111 -23.66 20.54 18.33
C GLY A 111 -23.05 20.20 19.69
N CYS A 112 -21.98 19.41 19.78
CA CYS A 112 -21.31 19.10 21.06
C CYS A 112 -20.50 20.28 21.65
N CYS A 113 -20.06 21.22 20.80
CA CYS A 113 -19.22 22.37 21.18
C CYS A 113 -19.87 23.72 20.84
N ASP A 114 -21.19 23.73 20.56
CA ASP A 114 -21.91 24.95 20.19
C ASP A 114 -22.43 25.62 21.48
N GLY A 115 -21.52 26.33 22.16
CA GLY A 115 -21.76 27.03 23.42
C GLY A 115 -20.88 26.57 24.59
N ASP A 116 -20.80 27.39 25.64
CA ASP A 116 -20.06 27.16 26.91
C ASP A 116 -20.62 25.99 27.76
N ASP A 117 -21.51 25.15 27.21
CA ASP A 117 -22.17 24.05 27.92
C ASP A 117 -21.50 22.71 27.59
N HIS A 118 -20.51 22.36 28.40
CA HIS A 118 -19.77 21.09 28.32
C HIS A 118 -20.40 19.95 29.14
N SER A 119 -21.62 20.13 29.64
CA SER A 119 -22.32 19.15 30.51
C SER A 119 -22.53 17.77 29.87
N GLN A 120 -22.41 17.68 28.54
CA GLN A 120 -22.58 16.44 27.78
C GLN A 120 -21.26 15.89 27.22
N CYS A 121 -20.13 16.54 27.49
CA CYS A 121 -18.81 16.03 27.14
C CYS A 121 -18.42 14.93 28.13
N GLY A 122 -18.00 13.76 27.63
CA GLY A 122 -17.48 12.68 28.47
C GLY A 122 -16.22 13.09 29.24
N ASP A 123 -15.92 12.35 30.32
CA ASP A 123 -14.89 12.63 31.35
C ASP A 123 -13.45 12.92 30.85
N ALA A 124 -13.18 12.74 29.55
CA ALA A 124 -11.89 12.98 28.92
C ALA A 124 -11.66 14.42 28.40
N CYS A 125 -12.64 15.33 28.54
CA CYS A 125 -12.50 16.72 28.11
C CYS A 125 -12.04 17.67 29.24
N ALA A 126 -11.15 17.20 30.13
CA ALA A 126 -10.48 18.07 31.08
C ALA A 126 -9.27 18.75 30.40
N LEU A 127 -9.46 19.97 29.91
CA LEU A 127 -8.38 20.87 29.52
C LEU A 127 -7.44 21.06 30.73
N HIS A 128 -6.18 20.66 30.57
CA HIS A 128 -5.06 21.18 31.39
C HIS A 128 -4.60 22.52 30.82
#